data_AF-A0A1I2LUS5-F1
#
_entry.id   AF-A0A1I2LUS5-F1
#
_cell.length_a   1.000
_cell.length_b   1.000
_cell.length_c   1.000
_cell.angle_alpha   90.00
_cell.angle_beta   90.00
_cell.angle_gamma   90.00
#
_symmetry.space_group_name_H-M   'P 1'
#
loop_
_entity.id
_entity.type
_entity.pdbx_description
1 polymer ?
#
loop_
_entity_poly.entity_id
_entity_poly.type
_entity_poly.pdbx_seq_one_letter_code
_entity_poly.pdbx_strand_id
1 'polypeptide(L)'
;MEKTTYNFTPLPGYENFEATTQILIAEILRRKLPFEIIDSNNNLIAVTYNNKQYIILEGTISDANSLIAYWISNDKWMSRQFLVREGLSVAQGLLLTDRPSAQELEQVKFPAVVKPVDTDHGIAVSTNITNQEELNKAIENAFKHAKRVIVEQFFSGQEYRFLVIDGQVRAIAYRVPANVTGDGKQTISQLVERKNEGRGTDYRHPLLKIVIDDEVRRHLQAMSLDENSVLDFGQQVFLRQNSNLSTGGDSIDVTDEMPDFYKQVAVRAAKAAELNIAGIDIIINDLNTVPSDESYIVVELNAPAMLSMHDFPYVGKNRRVEKYVLDSILNSK
;
A
#
# COMPACT_ATOMS: atom_id res chain seq x y z
N MET A 1 -10.74 -21.73 -7.87
CA MET A 1 -10.74 -20.26 -8.05
C MET A 1 -11.77 -19.70 -7.12
N GLU A 2 -11.35 -18.94 -6.12
CA GLU A 2 -12.30 -18.07 -5.42
C GLU A 2 -12.82 -17.05 -6.43
N LYS A 3 -14.14 -16.92 -6.50
CA LYS A 3 -14.78 -15.96 -7.39
C LYS A 3 -14.50 -14.57 -6.81
N THR A 4 -14.00 -13.66 -7.63
CA THR A 4 -13.78 -12.28 -7.20
C THR A 4 -15.05 -11.70 -6.56
N THR A 5 -14.88 -10.99 -5.45
CA THR A 5 -15.95 -10.23 -4.78
C THR A 5 -15.92 -8.75 -5.17
N TYR A 6 -14.97 -8.36 -6.04
CA TYR A 6 -14.80 -7.01 -6.49
C TYR A 6 -16.01 -6.54 -7.28
N ASN A 7 -16.64 -5.48 -6.79
CA ASN A 7 -17.75 -4.82 -7.46
C ASN A 7 -17.75 -3.34 -7.05
N PHE A 8 -17.03 -2.53 -7.81
CA PHE A 8 -17.00 -1.09 -7.63
C PHE A 8 -17.75 -0.41 -8.78
N THR A 9 -18.60 0.54 -8.45
CA THR A 9 -19.20 1.48 -9.40
C THR A 9 -18.88 2.87 -8.90
N PRO A 10 -18.27 3.74 -9.72
CA PRO A 10 -18.04 5.12 -9.35
C PRO A 10 -19.31 5.79 -8.82
N LEU A 11 -19.17 6.63 -7.80
CA LEU A 11 -20.28 7.33 -7.18
C LEU A 11 -20.88 8.34 -8.19
N PRO A 12 -22.17 8.21 -8.57
CA PRO A 12 -22.76 9.09 -9.57
C PRO A 12 -22.71 10.56 -9.17
N GLY A 13 -22.19 11.41 -10.06
CA GLY A 13 -21.99 12.85 -9.83
C GLY A 13 -20.67 13.22 -9.13
N TYR A 14 -19.86 12.22 -8.76
CA TYR A 14 -18.58 12.39 -8.07
C TYR A 14 -17.48 11.52 -8.70
N GLU A 15 -17.66 11.08 -9.95
CA GLU A 15 -16.77 10.14 -10.64
C GLU A 15 -15.38 10.71 -10.95
N ASN A 16 -15.22 12.02 -10.85
CA ASN A 16 -13.95 12.72 -11.02
C ASN A 16 -13.05 12.62 -9.78
N PHE A 17 -13.60 12.34 -8.61
CA PHE A 17 -12.83 12.14 -7.39
C PHE A 17 -12.13 10.79 -7.37
N GLU A 18 -11.05 10.67 -6.62
CA GLU A 18 -10.46 9.37 -6.29
C GLU A 18 -11.45 8.47 -5.55
N ALA A 19 -11.30 7.15 -5.69
CA ALA A 19 -12.16 6.17 -5.08
C ALA A 19 -12.27 6.36 -3.57
N THR A 20 -11.15 6.63 -2.88
CA THR A 20 -11.16 6.91 -1.43
C THR A 20 -12.07 8.10 -1.08
N THR A 21 -11.99 9.20 -1.83
CA THR A 21 -12.85 10.37 -1.65
C THR A 21 -14.31 10.07 -2.00
N GLN A 22 -14.58 9.35 -3.09
CA GLN A 22 -15.92 8.90 -3.46
C GLN A 22 -16.57 8.07 -2.33
N ILE A 23 -15.81 7.15 -1.74
CA ILE A 23 -16.26 6.29 -0.64
C ILE A 23 -16.63 7.14 0.58
N LEU A 24 -15.79 8.12 0.94
CA LEU A 24 -16.10 9.03 2.04
C LEU A 24 -17.35 9.89 1.74
N ILE A 25 -17.45 10.45 0.53
CA ILE A 25 -18.63 11.23 0.09
C ILE A 25 -19.90 10.37 0.17
N ALA A 26 -19.83 9.09 -0.22
CA ALA A 26 -20.97 8.19 -0.12
C ALA A 26 -21.47 8.04 1.34
N GLU A 27 -20.56 8.01 2.32
CA GLU A 27 -20.92 7.98 3.74
C GLU A 27 -21.44 9.33 4.26
N ILE A 28 -20.85 10.44 3.83
CA ILE A 28 -21.35 11.80 4.13
C ILE A 28 -22.81 11.95 3.65
N LEU A 29 -23.10 11.52 2.42
CA LEU A 29 -24.43 11.49 1.84
C LEU A 29 -25.37 10.55 2.61
N ARG A 30 -24.90 9.36 2.99
CA ARG A 30 -25.67 8.39 3.78
C ARG A 30 -26.10 8.95 5.13
N ARG A 31 -25.22 9.73 5.77
CA ARG A 31 -25.48 10.44 7.03
C ARG A 31 -26.25 11.74 6.85
N LYS A 32 -26.50 12.17 5.61
CA LYS A 32 -27.18 13.43 5.25
C LYS A 32 -26.48 14.64 5.85
N LEU A 33 -25.15 14.62 5.90
CA LEU A 33 -24.37 15.76 6.38
C LEU A 33 -24.23 16.81 5.28
N PRO A 34 -24.41 18.11 5.60
CA PRO A 34 -24.08 19.17 4.66
C PRO A 34 -22.58 19.12 4.33
N PHE A 35 -22.26 19.21 3.05
CA PHE A 35 -20.87 19.32 2.60
C PHE A 35 -20.78 20.16 1.32
N GLU A 36 -19.58 20.65 1.07
CA GLU A 36 -19.21 21.47 -0.07
C GLU A 36 -18.03 20.83 -0.79
N ILE A 37 -18.05 20.89 -2.12
CA ILE A 37 -16.86 20.61 -2.93
C ILE A 37 -16.11 21.93 -3.08
N ILE A 38 -14.90 22.00 -2.53
CA ILE A 38 -14.05 23.19 -2.64
C ILE A 38 -13.23 23.13 -3.93
N ASP A 39 -12.55 22.01 -4.16
CA ASP A 39 -11.79 21.77 -5.38
C ASP A 39 -11.84 20.28 -5.75
N SER A 40 -12.63 19.98 -6.76
CA SER A 40 -12.82 18.60 -7.19
C SER A 40 -11.60 17.99 -7.87
N ASN A 41 -10.72 18.80 -8.47
CA ASN A 41 -9.53 18.29 -9.15
C ASN A 41 -8.45 17.86 -8.14
N ASN A 42 -8.48 18.44 -6.94
CA ASN A 42 -7.55 18.14 -5.86
C ASN A 42 -8.19 17.29 -4.75
N ASN A 43 -9.34 16.65 -4.98
CA ASN A 43 -10.04 15.85 -3.97
C ASN A 43 -10.35 16.61 -2.66
N LEU A 44 -10.62 17.91 -2.73
CA LEU A 44 -10.81 18.77 -1.57
C LEU A 44 -12.30 19.05 -1.33
N ILE A 45 -12.78 18.64 -0.16
CA ILE A 45 -14.16 18.87 0.28
C ILE A 45 -14.18 19.46 1.70
N ALA A 46 -15.32 20.02 2.08
CA ALA A 46 -15.60 20.44 3.44
C ALA A 46 -16.92 19.87 3.93
N VAL A 47 -16.93 19.23 5.10
CA VAL A 47 -18.14 18.69 5.73
C VAL A 47 -18.50 19.52 6.95
N THR A 48 -19.77 19.83 7.13
CA THR A 48 -20.27 20.57 8.30
C THR A 48 -20.98 19.61 9.25
N TYR A 49 -20.55 19.61 10.51
CA TYR A 49 -21.13 18.81 11.58
C TYR A 49 -21.08 19.59 12.90
N ASN A 50 -22.18 19.61 13.67
CA ASN A 50 -22.29 20.34 14.95
C ASN A 50 -21.80 21.81 14.89
N ASN A 51 -22.15 22.53 13.81
CA ASN A 51 -21.73 23.92 13.54
C ASN A 51 -20.21 24.13 13.39
N LYS A 52 -19.45 23.05 13.19
CA LYS A 52 -18.03 23.08 12.84
C LYS A 52 -17.85 22.54 11.41
N GLN A 53 -16.93 23.16 10.67
CA GLN A 53 -16.52 22.70 9.35
C GLN A 53 -15.23 21.88 9.47
N TYR A 54 -15.15 20.78 8.72
CA TYR A 54 -14.00 19.89 8.66
C TYR A 54 -13.52 19.83 7.20
N ILE A 55 -12.28 20.23 6.97
CA ILE A 55 -11.65 20.18 5.65
C ILE A 55 -11.03 18.81 5.46
N ILE A 56 -11.32 18.18 4.32
CA ILE A 56 -10.87 16.83 4.00
C ILE A 56 -10.27 16.83 2.60
N LEU A 57 -9.01 16.45 2.52
CA LEU A 57 -8.24 16.30 1.29
C LEU A 57 -8.01 14.80 1.03
N GLU A 58 -8.18 14.35 -0.22
CA GLU A 58 -7.92 12.96 -0.64
C GLU A 58 -8.66 11.92 0.24
N GLY A 59 -9.83 12.30 0.75
CA GLY A 59 -10.73 11.49 1.56
C GLY A 59 -10.25 11.14 2.99
N THR A 60 -8.98 11.29 3.33
CA THR A 60 -8.47 10.94 4.67
C THR A 60 -7.55 11.98 5.31
N ILE A 61 -6.95 12.88 4.52
CA ILE A 61 -6.09 13.94 5.03
C ILE A 61 -6.97 15.02 5.66
N SER A 62 -6.81 15.23 6.97
CA SER A 62 -7.63 16.11 7.78
C SER A 62 -6.96 16.34 9.14
N ASP A 63 -7.59 17.17 9.99
CA ASP A 63 -7.16 17.39 11.37
C ASP A 63 -7.25 16.15 12.29
N ALA A 64 -7.76 15.02 11.79
CA ALA A 64 -7.69 13.75 12.51
C ALA A 64 -6.23 13.32 12.77
N ASN A 65 -5.31 13.62 11.84
CA ASN A 65 -3.87 13.49 12.07
C ASN A 65 -3.25 14.87 12.25
N SER A 66 -2.36 15.02 13.23
CA SER A 66 -1.62 16.28 13.35
C SER A 66 -0.68 16.47 12.17
N LEU A 67 -0.35 17.73 11.85
CA LEU A 67 0.65 18.04 10.84
C LEU A 67 1.97 17.32 11.10
N ILE A 68 2.41 17.25 12.37
CA ILE A 68 3.66 16.57 12.75
C ILE A 68 3.57 15.07 12.47
N ALA A 69 2.45 14.42 12.82
CA ALA A 69 2.25 12.99 12.56
C ALA A 69 2.27 12.69 11.06
N TYR A 70 1.61 13.53 10.25
CA TYR A 70 1.65 13.45 8.79
C TYR A 70 3.09 13.56 8.25
N TRP A 71 3.86 14.56 8.69
CA TRP A 71 5.25 14.73 8.28
C TRP A 71 6.16 13.56 8.67
N ILE A 72 5.95 12.97 9.86
CA ILE A 72 6.67 11.76 10.28
C ILE A 72 6.39 10.61 9.30
N SER A 73 5.13 10.40 8.91
CA SER A 73 4.75 9.33 7.98
C SER A 73 5.33 9.50 6.57
N ASN A 74 5.47 10.74 6.09
CA ASN A 74 6.00 11.04 4.75
C ASN A 74 7.54 10.92 4.64
N ASP A 75 8.24 10.68 5.75
CA ASP A 75 9.68 10.41 5.75
C ASP A 75 9.93 9.01 6.31
N LYS A 76 10.27 8.06 5.42
CA LYS A 76 10.50 6.65 5.79
C LYS A 76 11.61 6.49 6.84
N TRP A 77 12.63 7.35 6.81
CA TRP A 77 13.70 7.29 7.80
C TRP A 77 13.24 7.83 9.16
N MET A 78 12.49 8.92 9.17
CA MET A 78 11.92 9.50 10.39
C MET A 78 10.93 8.53 11.04
N SER A 79 9.99 7.98 10.27
CA SER A 79 9.06 6.93 10.71
C SER A 79 9.81 5.77 11.36
N ARG A 80 10.88 5.29 10.72
CA ARG A 80 11.74 4.23 11.27
C ARG A 80 12.30 4.56 12.66
N GLN A 81 12.75 5.80 12.90
CA GLN A 81 13.27 6.20 14.22
C GLN A 81 12.19 6.08 15.31
N PHE A 82 10.94 6.47 15.02
CA PHE A 82 9.84 6.34 15.97
C PHE A 82 9.48 4.87 16.23
N LEU A 83 9.47 4.04 15.19
CA LEU A 83 9.24 2.60 15.33
C LEU A 83 10.29 1.91 16.21
N VAL A 84 11.57 2.23 16.01
CA VAL A 84 12.68 1.72 16.83
C VAL A 84 12.55 2.16 18.29
N ARG A 85 12.16 3.40 18.55
CA ARG A 85 11.95 3.91 19.92
C ARG A 85 10.86 3.15 20.67
N GLU A 86 9.83 2.69 19.96
CA GLU A 86 8.76 1.85 20.52
C GLU A 86 9.14 0.36 20.57
N GLY A 87 10.37 -0.03 20.17
CA GLY A 87 10.83 -1.40 20.18
C GLY A 87 10.10 -2.29 19.17
N LEU A 88 9.75 -1.74 18.01
CA LEU A 88 9.18 -2.49 16.89
C LEU A 88 10.27 -2.92 15.92
N SER A 89 10.16 -4.13 15.40
CA SER A 89 11.07 -4.64 14.37
C SER A 89 10.96 -3.81 13.08
N VAL A 90 12.12 -3.39 12.56
CA VAL A 90 12.29 -2.70 11.29
C VAL A 90 13.51 -3.29 10.59
N ALA A 91 13.56 -3.20 9.26
CA ALA A 91 14.74 -3.63 8.52
C ALA A 91 16.00 -2.90 9.03
N GLN A 92 17.08 -3.65 9.24
CA GLN A 92 18.39 -3.07 9.54
C GLN A 92 18.95 -2.42 8.27
N GLY A 93 19.56 -1.25 8.41
CA GLY A 93 19.93 -0.45 7.26
C GLY A 93 20.46 0.92 7.64
N LEU A 94 20.99 1.61 6.63
CA LEU A 94 21.66 2.89 6.73
C LEU A 94 21.03 3.92 5.78
N LEU A 95 21.19 5.20 6.13
CA LEU A 95 20.73 6.34 5.35
C LEU A 95 21.92 6.94 4.60
N LEU A 96 21.78 7.08 3.30
CA LEU A 96 22.73 7.75 2.42
C LEU A 96 22.21 9.14 2.06
N THR A 97 23.04 10.16 2.25
CA THR A 97 22.74 11.57 1.90
C THR A 97 23.49 12.06 0.66
N ASP A 98 24.47 11.28 0.24
CA ASP A 98 25.41 11.55 -0.85
C ASP A 98 25.94 10.22 -1.40
N ARG A 99 26.90 10.27 -2.32
CA ARG A 99 27.49 9.02 -2.84
C ARG A 99 28.18 8.29 -1.68
N PRO A 100 27.76 7.05 -1.38
CA PRO A 100 28.36 6.28 -0.29
C PRO A 100 29.83 5.99 -0.58
N SER A 101 30.65 5.99 0.46
CA SER A 101 31.98 5.42 0.41
C SER A 101 31.92 3.90 0.25
N ALA A 102 32.98 3.29 -0.30
CA ALA A 102 33.06 1.83 -0.41
C ALA A 102 32.93 1.14 0.96
N GLN A 103 33.49 1.75 2.02
CA GLN A 103 33.44 1.23 3.38
C GLN A 103 32.04 1.22 3.99
N GLU A 104 31.18 2.19 3.64
CA GLU A 104 29.76 2.18 4.05
C GLU A 104 29.00 1.04 3.39
N LEU A 105 29.32 0.73 2.12
CA LEU A 105 28.67 -0.34 1.39
C LEU A 105 29.14 -1.74 1.79
N GLU A 106 30.37 -1.90 2.27
CA GLU A 106 30.88 -3.17 2.79
C GLU A 106 30.07 -3.71 3.99
N GLN A 107 29.35 -2.85 4.70
CA GLN A 107 28.51 -3.23 5.84
C GLN A 107 27.12 -3.74 5.41
N VAL A 108 26.75 -3.58 4.14
CA VAL A 108 25.45 -3.98 3.62
C VAL A 108 25.41 -5.51 3.50
N LYS A 109 24.44 -6.11 4.20
CA LYS A 109 24.17 -7.54 4.09
C LYS A 109 23.24 -7.80 2.90
N PHE A 110 23.52 -8.86 2.15
CA PHE A 110 22.69 -9.33 1.05
C PHE A 110 21.77 -10.49 1.50
N PRO A 111 20.57 -10.63 0.91
CA PRO A 111 19.98 -9.72 -0.06
C PRO A 111 19.63 -8.36 0.55
N ALA A 112 19.69 -7.30 -0.28
CA ALA A 112 19.45 -5.92 0.14
C ALA A 112 18.26 -5.30 -0.62
N VAL A 113 17.74 -4.22 -0.04
CA VAL A 113 16.73 -3.32 -0.62
C VAL A 113 17.30 -1.91 -0.63
N VAL A 114 17.12 -1.22 -1.75
CA VAL A 114 17.46 0.19 -1.89
C VAL A 114 16.20 0.95 -2.24
N LYS A 115 15.88 1.98 -1.47
CA LYS A 115 14.69 2.81 -1.69
C LYS A 115 14.95 4.29 -1.43
N PRO A 116 14.36 5.22 -2.20
CA PRO A 116 14.33 6.63 -1.85
C PRO A 116 13.58 6.85 -0.53
N VAL A 117 13.91 7.91 0.22
CA VAL A 117 13.25 8.21 1.50
C VAL A 117 11.81 8.68 1.33
N ASP A 118 11.55 9.53 0.34
CA ASP A 118 10.35 10.37 0.19
C ASP A 118 9.61 10.14 -1.14
N THR A 119 9.65 8.91 -1.66
CA THR A 119 8.84 8.49 -2.82
C THR A 119 7.77 7.48 -2.43
N ASP A 120 6.61 7.54 -3.08
CA ASP A 120 5.52 6.58 -2.88
C ASP A 120 5.42 5.57 -4.03
N HIS A 121 4.51 4.60 -3.89
CA HIS A 121 4.16 3.61 -4.92
C HIS A 121 5.34 2.78 -5.46
N GLY A 122 6.39 2.61 -4.66
CA GLY A 122 7.57 1.84 -5.05
C GLY A 122 8.47 2.50 -6.09
N ILE A 123 8.32 3.81 -6.33
CA ILE A 123 9.16 4.52 -7.32
C ILE A 123 10.63 4.42 -6.91
N ALA A 124 11.44 3.90 -7.84
CA ALA A 124 12.87 3.65 -7.70
C ALA A 124 13.27 2.74 -6.52
N VAL A 125 12.35 1.90 -6.05
CA VAL A 125 12.64 0.83 -5.10
C VAL A 125 13.24 -0.36 -5.84
N SER A 126 14.41 -0.80 -5.41
CA SER A 126 15.08 -2.01 -5.92
C SER A 126 15.16 -3.02 -4.80
N THR A 127 14.64 -4.23 -5.01
CA THR A 127 14.57 -5.29 -4.01
C THR A 127 15.38 -6.51 -4.45
N ASN A 128 15.65 -7.40 -3.50
CA ASN A 128 16.39 -8.66 -3.73
C ASN A 128 17.73 -8.45 -4.46
N ILE A 129 18.46 -7.39 -4.10
CA ILE A 129 19.79 -7.09 -4.61
C ILE A 129 20.74 -8.12 -4.00
N THR A 130 21.47 -8.86 -4.83
CA THR A 130 22.27 -10.00 -4.37
C THR A 130 23.78 -9.77 -4.42
N ASN A 131 24.23 -8.71 -5.08
CA ASN A 131 25.64 -8.41 -5.26
C ASN A 131 25.92 -6.90 -5.31
N GLN A 132 27.20 -6.55 -5.19
CA GLN A 132 27.67 -5.17 -5.12
C GLN A 132 27.40 -4.36 -6.40
N GLU A 133 27.44 -4.99 -7.57
CA GLU A 133 27.21 -4.31 -8.84
C GLU A 133 25.74 -3.85 -8.95
N GLU A 134 24.81 -4.75 -8.62
CA GLU A 134 23.38 -4.44 -8.51
C GLU A 134 23.12 -3.36 -7.47
N LEU A 135 23.79 -3.43 -6.31
CA LEU A 135 23.66 -2.44 -5.24
C LEU A 135 24.03 -1.03 -5.73
N ASN A 136 25.17 -0.90 -6.40
CA ASN A 136 25.62 0.39 -6.94
C ASN A 136 24.61 0.95 -7.97
N LYS A 137 24.14 0.12 -8.90
CA LYS A 137 23.13 0.53 -9.90
C LYS A 137 21.82 0.97 -9.24
N ALA A 138 21.37 0.24 -8.22
CA ALA A 138 20.16 0.55 -7.48
C ALA A 138 20.27 1.87 -6.73
N ILE A 139 21.41 2.13 -6.07
CA ILE A 139 21.70 3.39 -5.36
C ILE A 139 21.72 4.56 -6.35
N GLU A 140 22.44 4.42 -7.46
CA GLU A 140 22.47 5.46 -8.51
C GLU A 140 21.07 5.75 -9.07
N ASN A 141 20.25 4.72 -9.24
CA ASN A 141 18.87 4.88 -9.67
C ASN A 141 18.03 5.64 -8.62
N ALA A 142 18.10 5.24 -7.35
CA ALA A 142 17.34 5.88 -6.27
C ALA A 142 17.70 7.36 -6.09
N PHE A 143 18.97 7.73 -6.23
CA PHE A 143 19.42 9.14 -6.16
C PHE A 143 18.93 10.02 -7.32
N LYS A 144 18.45 9.45 -8.43
CA LYS A 144 17.77 10.23 -9.48
C LYS A 144 16.41 10.76 -9.03
N HIS A 145 15.82 10.14 -8.00
CA HIS A 145 14.46 10.43 -7.54
C HIS A 145 14.42 11.11 -6.18
N ALA A 146 15.43 10.94 -5.33
CA ALA A 146 15.51 11.61 -4.04
C ALA A 146 16.93 12.04 -3.67
N LYS A 147 17.02 13.01 -2.76
CA LYS A 147 18.29 13.46 -2.17
C LYS A 147 18.83 12.51 -1.10
N ARG A 148 17.97 11.63 -0.59
CA ARG A 148 18.31 10.67 0.46
C ARG A 148 17.84 9.28 0.07
N VAL A 149 18.69 8.29 0.29
CA VAL A 149 18.44 6.89 -0.09
C VAL A 149 18.66 6.01 1.11
N ILE A 150 17.76 5.04 1.32
CA ILE A 150 17.88 4.03 2.36
C ILE A 150 18.40 2.75 1.71
N VAL A 151 19.41 2.15 2.33
CA VAL A 151 19.86 0.79 2.03
C VAL A 151 19.55 -0.07 3.24
N GLU A 152 18.71 -1.09 3.07
CA GLU A 152 18.25 -1.95 4.15
C GLU A 152 18.36 -3.44 3.77
N GLN A 153 18.40 -4.30 4.78
CA GLN A 153 18.39 -5.73 4.58
C GLN A 153 17.03 -6.17 4.02
N PHE A 154 17.05 -7.03 3.00
CA PHE A 154 15.84 -7.63 2.48
C PHE A 154 15.23 -8.57 3.53
N PHE A 155 13.94 -8.39 3.78
CA PHE A 155 13.17 -9.25 4.67
C PHE A 155 12.16 -10.04 3.82
N SER A 156 12.28 -11.37 3.86
CA SER A 156 11.36 -12.26 3.14
C SER A 156 10.04 -12.40 3.89
N GLY A 157 8.92 -12.27 3.19
CA GLY A 157 7.61 -12.56 3.75
C GLY A 157 6.49 -12.06 2.86
N GLN A 158 5.27 -12.21 3.36
CA GLN A 158 4.07 -11.65 2.76
C GLN A 158 3.81 -10.26 3.33
N GLU A 159 3.38 -9.35 2.46
CA GLU A 159 3.15 -7.97 2.82
C GLU A 159 1.65 -7.70 3.05
N TYR A 160 1.35 -7.10 4.20
CA TYR A 160 0.00 -6.79 4.63
C TYR A 160 -0.13 -5.30 4.96
N ARG A 161 -1.19 -4.68 4.46
CA ARG A 161 -1.60 -3.32 4.81
C ARG A 161 -2.64 -3.40 5.91
N PHE A 162 -2.31 -2.95 7.11
CA PHE A 162 -3.23 -2.80 8.24
C PHE A 162 -3.80 -1.39 8.26
N LEU A 163 -5.12 -1.24 8.30
CA LEU A 163 -5.76 0.05 8.52
C LEU A 163 -6.06 0.23 10.01
N VAL A 164 -5.34 1.14 10.65
CA VAL A 164 -5.56 1.55 12.05
C VAL A 164 -6.34 2.85 12.07
N ILE A 165 -7.47 2.85 12.79
CA ILE A 165 -8.30 4.04 13.03
C ILE A 165 -8.61 4.11 14.52
N ASP A 166 -8.27 5.23 15.15
CA ASP A 166 -8.46 5.51 16.58
C ASP A 166 -7.91 4.39 17.48
N GLY A 167 -6.69 3.93 17.18
CA GLY A 167 -6.00 2.89 17.94
C GLY A 167 -6.58 1.48 17.78
N GLN A 168 -7.42 1.24 16.76
CA GLN A 168 -7.99 -0.08 16.45
C GLN A 168 -7.72 -0.46 15.00
N VAL A 169 -7.33 -1.71 14.77
CA VAL A 169 -7.28 -2.26 13.41
C VAL A 169 -8.70 -2.46 12.90
N ARG A 170 -9.08 -1.75 11.83
CA ARG A 170 -10.41 -1.82 11.20
C ARG A 170 -10.47 -2.77 10.02
N ALA A 171 -9.36 -2.91 9.31
CA ALA A 171 -9.23 -3.77 8.14
C ALA A 171 -7.78 -4.16 7.90
N ILE A 172 -7.56 -5.28 7.22
CA ILE A 172 -6.25 -5.77 6.82
C ILE A 172 -6.37 -6.33 5.42
N ALA A 173 -5.48 -5.89 4.53
CA ALA A 173 -5.39 -6.38 3.17
C ALA A 173 -4.04 -7.08 2.95
N TYR A 174 -4.08 -8.32 2.50
CA TYR A 174 -2.93 -8.98 1.88
C TYR A 174 -2.80 -8.49 0.44
N ARG A 175 -1.61 -8.00 0.08
CA ARG A 175 -1.33 -7.50 -1.27
C ARG A 175 -0.68 -8.58 -2.12
N VAL A 176 -1.34 -8.96 -3.21
CA VAL A 176 -0.83 -9.94 -4.16
C VAL A 176 -0.30 -9.21 -5.40
N PRO A 177 0.92 -9.51 -5.88
CA PRO A 177 1.42 -8.99 -7.14
C PRO A 177 0.45 -9.22 -8.30
N ALA A 178 0.52 -8.37 -9.32
CA ALA A 178 -0.25 -8.54 -10.55
C ALA A 178 -0.10 -9.99 -11.06
N ASN A 179 -1.20 -10.68 -11.35
CA ASN A 179 -1.18 -12.10 -11.64
C ASN A 179 -2.34 -12.52 -12.54
N VAL A 180 -2.22 -13.66 -13.19
CA VAL A 180 -3.31 -14.36 -13.89
C VAL A 180 -3.30 -15.85 -13.53
N THR A 181 -4.45 -16.51 -13.67
CA THR A 181 -4.58 -17.96 -13.47
C THR A 181 -5.08 -18.60 -14.74
N GLY A 182 -4.38 -19.64 -15.20
CA GLY A 182 -4.70 -20.37 -16.40
C GLY A 182 -6.06 -21.07 -16.33
N ASP A 183 -6.78 -21.04 -17.45
CA ASP A 183 -8.00 -21.81 -17.67
C ASP A 183 -7.80 -22.94 -18.71
N GLY A 184 -6.53 -23.16 -19.15
CA GLY A 184 -6.16 -24.13 -20.16
C GLY A 184 -6.54 -23.75 -21.60
N LYS A 185 -7.04 -22.54 -21.85
CA LYS A 185 -7.57 -22.12 -23.16
C LYS A 185 -7.14 -20.72 -23.58
N GLN A 186 -7.29 -19.74 -22.69
CA GLN A 186 -7.00 -18.34 -22.97
C GLN A 186 -5.49 -18.07 -22.86
N THR A 187 -5.00 -17.16 -23.71
CA THR A 187 -3.62 -16.66 -23.60
C THR A 187 -3.47 -15.76 -22.37
N ILE A 188 -2.24 -15.52 -21.91
CA ILE A 188 -1.97 -14.56 -20.84
C ILE A 188 -2.59 -13.18 -21.15
N SER A 189 -2.46 -12.67 -22.37
CA SER A 189 -3.09 -11.41 -22.79
C SER A 189 -4.61 -11.40 -22.60
N GLN A 190 -5.28 -12.49 -22.98
CA GLN A 190 -6.74 -12.62 -22.82
C GLN A 190 -7.16 -12.76 -21.35
N LEU A 191 -6.37 -13.47 -20.55
CA LEU A 191 -6.59 -13.57 -19.10
C LEU A 191 -6.42 -12.20 -18.42
N VAL A 192 -5.42 -11.41 -18.85
CA VAL A 192 -5.22 -10.03 -18.38
C VAL A 192 -6.39 -9.14 -18.78
N GLU A 193 -6.83 -9.19 -20.04
CA GLU A 193 -7.98 -8.40 -20.52
C GLU A 193 -9.24 -8.69 -19.69
N ARG A 194 -9.54 -9.97 -19.47
CA ARG A 194 -10.65 -10.40 -18.62
C ARG A 194 -10.49 -9.93 -17.17
N LYS A 195 -9.30 -10.04 -16.58
CA LYS A 195 -9.05 -9.59 -15.19
C LYS A 195 -9.13 -8.06 -15.05
N ASN A 196 -8.92 -7.33 -16.14
CA ASN A 196 -9.03 -5.89 -16.20
C ASN A 196 -10.48 -5.38 -16.30
N GLU A 197 -11.47 -6.25 -16.48
CA GLU A 197 -12.88 -5.87 -16.39
C GLU A 197 -13.18 -5.22 -15.03
N GLY A 198 -13.74 -4.01 -15.05
CA GLY A 198 -14.05 -3.20 -13.85
C GLY A 198 -12.85 -2.45 -13.26
N ARG A 199 -11.61 -2.70 -13.69
CA ARG A 199 -10.42 -1.99 -13.19
C ARG A 199 -10.21 -0.64 -13.87
N GLY A 200 -9.63 0.32 -13.14
CA GLY A 200 -9.35 1.68 -13.63
C GLY A 200 -7.95 1.88 -14.16
N THR A 201 -7.70 3.01 -14.81
CA THR A 201 -6.35 3.45 -15.21
C THR A 201 -5.71 4.39 -14.18
N ASP A 202 -6.47 4.82 -13.18
CA ASP A 202 -6.05 5.70 -12.09
C ASP A 202 -6.89 5.45 -10.83
N TYR A 203 -6.56 6.16 -9.76
CA TYR A 203 -7.13 5.98 -8.42
C TYR A 203 -8.60 6.38 -8.28
N ARG A 204 -9.29 6.79 -9.36
CA ARG A 204 -10.75 6.89 -9.37
C ARG A 204 -11.42 5.51 -9.23
N HIS A 205 -10.69 4.43 -9.48
CA HIS A 205 -11.09 3.06 -9.15
C HIS A 205 -10.18 2.44 -8.07
N PRO A 206 -10.71 1.54 -7.21
CA PRO A 206 -9.92 0.84 -6.21
C PRO A 206 -8.79 -0.05 -6.73
N LEU A 207 -8.99 -0.70 -7.89
CA LEU A 207 -8.01 -1.60 -8.50
C LEU A 207 -7.61 -1.07 -9.87
N LEU A 208 -6.30 -0.98 -10.12
CA LEU A 208 -5.78 -0.51 -11.40
C LEU A 208 -5.56 -1.67 -12.37
N LYS A 209 -5.69 -1.37 -13.66
CA LYS A 209 -5.48 -2.31 -14.74
C LYS A 209 -4.04 -2.84 -14.72
N ILE A 210 -3.92 -4.13 -14.97
CA ILE A 210 -2.66 -4.77 -15.31
C ILE A 210 -2.28 -4.33 -16.72
N VAL A 211 -1.10 -3.72 -16.86
CA VAL A 211 -0.52 -3.33 -18.15
C VAL A 211 0.64 -4.26 -18.48
N ILE A 212 0.60 -4.89 -19.65
CA ILE A 212 1.71 -5.71 -20.19
C ILE A 212 2.74 -4.76 -20.80
N ASP A 213 3.62 -4.25 -19.95
CA ASP A 213 4.76 -3.41 -20.32
C ASP A 213 6.06 -4.24 -20.42
N ASP A 214 7.19 -3.57 -20.60
CA ASP A 214 8.49 -4.25 -20.75
C ASP A 214 8.96 -4.93 -19.46
N GLU A 215 8.49 -4.51 -18.29
CA GLU A 215 8.77 -5.22 -17.03
C GLU A 215 8.02 -6.55 -16.99
N VAL A 216 6.73 -6.54 -17.29
CA VAL A 216 5.92 -7.77 -17.38
C VAL A 216 6.49 -8.71 -18.44
N ARG A 217 6.84 -8.22 -19.64
CA ARG A 217 7.43 -9.05 -20.69
C ARG A 217 8.75 -9.69 -20.26
N ARG A 218 9.65 -8.92 -19.62
CA ARG A 218 10.91 -9.47 -19.09
C ARG A 218 10.65 -10.53 -18.02
N HIS A 219 9.68 -10.32 -17.15
CA HIS A 219 9.34 -11.28 -16.11
C HIS A 219 8.77 -12.59 -16.69
N LEU A 220 7.86 -12.49 -17.67
CA LEU A 220 7.33 -13.66 -18.39
C LEU A 220 8.46 -14.44 -19.10
N GLN A 221 9.36 -13.75 -19.81
CA GLN A 221 10.48 -14.37 -20.50
C GLN A 221 11.41 -15.14 -19.54
N ALA A 222 11.64 -14.62 -18.32
CA ALA A 222 12.43 -15.31 -17.31
C ALA A 222 11.81 -16.65 -16.86
N MET A 223 10.48 -16.81 -17.03
CA MET A 223 9.74 -18.05 -16.80
C MET A 223 9.57 -18.89 -18.08
N SER A 224 10.24 -18.52 -19.18
CA SER A 224 10.04 -19.12 -20.51
C SER A 224 8.60 -19.02 -21.04
N LEU A 225 7.92 -17.92 -20.69
CA LEU A 225 6.56 -17.59 -21.13
C LEU A 225 6.56 -16.28 -21.93
N ASP A 226 5.47 -16.05 -22.67
CA ASP A 226 5.15 -14.78 -23.30
C ASP A 226 3.65 -14.47 -23.20
N GLU A 227 3.23 -13.31 -23.70
CA GLU A 227 1.84 -12.85 -23.64
C GLU A 227 0.85 -13.73 -24.43
N ASN A 228 1.34 -14.56 -25.37
CA ASN A 228 0.55 -15.49 -26.18
C ASN A 228 0.52 -16.91 -25.60
N SER A 229 1.29 -17.17 -24.55
CA SER A 229 1.33 -18.47 -23.88
C SER A 229 -0.03 -18.79 -23.24
N VAL A 230 -0.44 -20.06 -23.32
CA VAL A 230 -1.63 -20.58 -22.63
C VAL A 230 -1.18 -21.32 -21.39
N LEU A 231 -1.67 -20.89 -20.23
CA LEU A 231 -1.33 -21.50 -18.94
C LEU A 231 -2.22 -22.71 -18.67
N ASP A 232 -1.65 -23.72 -18.01
CA ASP A 232 -2.40 -24.90 -17.57
C ASP A 232 -3.53 -24.50 -16.62
N PHE A 233 -4.61 -25.30 -16.62
CA PHE A 233 -5.75 -25.02 -15.75
C PHE A 233 -5.32 -24.96 -14.27
N GLY A 234 -5.56 -23.81 -13.63
CA GLY A 234 -5.20 -23.56 -12.23
C GLY A 234 -3.76 -23.11 -12.01
N GLN A 235 -2.91 -23.07 -13.04
CA GLN A 235 -1.57 -22.52 -12.94
C GLN A 235 -1.64 -20.99 -12.76
N GLN A 236 -1.18 -20.50 -11.62
CA GLN A 236 -1.05 -19.06 -11.39
C GLN A 236 0.33 -18.57 -11.81
N VAL A 237 0.37 -17.44 -12.50
CA VAL A 237 1.61 -16.73 -12.86
C VAL A 237 1.53 -15.30 -12.34
N PHE A 238 2.54 -14.90 -11.58
CA PHE A 238 2.76 -13.51 -11.21
C PHE A 238 3.42 -12.79 -12.38
N LEU A 239 2.91 -11.63 -12.72
CA LEU A 239 3.36 -10.78 -13.82
C LEU A 239 4.39 -9.75 -13.35
N ARG A 240 4.45 -9.51 -12.04
CA ARG A 240 5.38 -8.59 -11.38
C ARG A 240 5.87 -9.18 -10.06
N GLN A 241 7.02 -8.68 -9.59
CA GLN A 241 7.55 -9.02 -8.28
C GLN A 241 6.96 -8.16 -7.16
N ASN A 242 6.62 -6.89 -7.45
CA ASN A 242 5.99 -5.99 -6.48
C ASN A 242 4.49 -6.28 -6.33
N SER A 243 4.00 -6.12 -5.10
CA SER A 243 2.61 -6.28 -4.66
C SER A 243 1.77 -5.01 -4.81
N ASN A 244 2.23 -4.03 -5.58
CA ASN A 244 1.58 -2.71 -5.65
C ASN A 244 0.24 -2.78 -6.38
N LEU A 245 -0.79 -2.18 -5.79
CA LEU A 245 -2.08 -2.02 -6.46
C LEU A 245 -1.99 -1.10 -7.68
N SER A 246 -1.06 -0.14 -7.67
CA SER A 246 -0.80 0.79 -8.78
C SER A 246 -0.33 0.10 -10.05
N THR A 247 0.22 -1.11 -9.95
CA THR A 247 0.75 -1.90 -11.07
C THR A 247 -0.13 -3.11 -11.41
N GLY A 248 -1.36 -3.13 -10.88
CA GLY A 248 -2.36 -4.16 -11.16
C GLY A 248 -2.39 -5.31 -10.16
N GLY A 249 -1.80 -5.13 -8.97
CA GLY A 249 -1.96 -6.08 -7.87
C GLY A 249 -3.42 -6.28 -7.43
N ASP A 250 -3.62 -7.30 -6.59
CA ASP A 250 -4.90 -7.60 -5.96
C ASP A 250 -4.81 -7.29 -4.46
N SER A 251 -5.90 -6.77 -3.88
CA SER A 251 -6.07 -6.74 -2.42
C SER A 251 -6.99 -7.88 -1.99
N ILE A 252 -6.56 -8.66 -1.01
CA ILE A 252 -7.36 -9.72 -0.39
C ILE A 252 -7.62 -9.33 1.05
N ASP A 253 -8.88 -9.22 1.44
CA ASP A 253 -9.24 -8.96 2.83
C ASP A 253 -8.93 -10.20 3.69
N VAL A 254 -8.10 -10.00 4.71
CA VAL A 254 -7.62 -11.03 5.65
C VAL A 254 -7.81 -10.62 7.11
N THR A 255 -8.73 -9.68 7.36
CA THR A 255 -8.86 -9.03 8.68
C THR A 255 -9.24 -10.02 9.79
N ASP A 256 -10.09 -11.00 9.47
CA ASP A 256 -10.60 -11.96 10.45
C ASP A 256 -9.58 -13.08 10.70
N GLU A 257 -8.78 -13.41 9.68
CA GLU A 257 -7.75 -14.46 9.68
C GLU A 257 -6.45 -14.00 10.36
N MET A 258 -6.17 -12.70 10.39
CA MET A 258 -4.93 -12.19 10.96
C MET A 258 -4.87 -12.38 12.48
N PRO A 259 -3.79 -13.00 13.01
CA PRO A 259 -3.56 -13.13 14.44
C PRO A 259 -3.52 -11.79 15.20
N ASP A 260 -4.09 -11.77 16.39
CA ASP A 260 -4.25 -10.56 17.19
C ASP A 260 -2.92 -9.91 17.59
N PHE A 261 -1.85 -10.69 17.74
CA PHE A 261 -0.54 -10.14 18.06
C PHE A 261 0.03 -9.25 16.95
N TYR A 262 -0.28 -9.52 15.66
CA TYR A 262 0.11 -8.61 14.58
C TYR A 262 -0.81 -7.39 14.50
N LYS A 263 -2.08 -7.51 14.88
CA LYS A 263 -2.96 -6.35 15.05
C LYS A 263 -2.41 -5.40 16.13
N GLN A 264 -1.89 -5.95 17.23
CA GLN A 264 -1.24 -5.16 18.27
C GLN A 264 0.04 -4.47 17.80
N VAL A 265 0.85 -5.14 16.96
CA VAL A 265 2.02 -4.52 16.30
C VAL A 265 1.59 -3.31 15.47
N ALA A 266 0.55 -3.44 14.64
CA ALA A 266 0.05 -2.33 13.82
C ALA A 266 -0.44 -1.16 14.67
N VAL A 267 -1.19 -1.43 15.75
CA VAL A 267 -1.66 -0.38 16.68
C VAL A 267 -0.49 0.33 17.35
N ARG A 268 0.55 -0.41 17.79
CA ARG A 268 1.77 0.18 18.36
C ARG A 268 2.52 1.02 17.33
N ALA A 269 2.59 0.57 16.07
CA ALA A 269 3.25 1.31 14.99
C ALA A 269 2.54 2.64 14.70
N ALA A 270 1.22 2.64 14.60
CA ALA A 270 0.44 3.88 14.45
C ALA A 270 0.65 4.83 15.63
N LYS A 271 0.62 4.30 16.86
CA LYS A 271 0.86 5.07 18.09
C LYS A 271 2.27 5.68 18.15
N ALA A 272 3.28 4.98 17.62
CA ALA A 272 4.67 5.47 17.61
C ALA A 272 4.81 6.84 16.94
N ALA A 273 4.00 7.11 15.91
CA ALA A 273 3.97 8.38 15.18
C ALA A 273 2.73 9.24 15.50
N GLU A 274 1.97 8.89 16.53
CA GLU A 274 0.71 9.56 16.93
C GLU A 274 -0.31 9.69 15.78
N LEU A 275 -0.40 8.67 14.93
CA LEU A 275 -1.36 8.61 13.83
C LEU A 275 -2.70 8.04 14.31
N ASN A 276 -3.78 8.81 14.16
CA ASN A 276 -5.14 8.35 14.44
C ASN A 276 -5.70 7.56 13.26
N ILE A 277 -5.40 7.95 12.03
CA ILE A 277 -5.78 7.24 10.81
C ILE A 277 -4.49 6.89 10.06
N ALA A 278 -4.19 5.61 9.89
CA ALA A 278 -3.01 5.18 9.16
C ALA A 278 -3.12 3.80 8.51
N GLY A 279 -2.52 3.68 7.33
CA GLY A 279 -2.13 2.41 6.75
C GLY A 279 -0.74 2.01 7.23
N ILE A 280 -0.61 0.84 7.84
CA ILE A 280 0.67 0.29 8.33
C ILE A 280 1.03 -0.90 7.46
N ASP A 281 2.17 -0.82 6.78
CA ASP A 281 2.68 -1.97 6.02
C ASP A 281 3.60 -2.81 6.88
N ILE A 282 3.29 -4.09 6.95
CA ILE A 282 4.04 -5.08 7.70
C ILE A 282 4.34 -6.25 6.79
N ILE A 283 5.62 -6.63 6.70
CA ILE A 283 6.02 -7.90 6.10
C ILE A 283 6.10 -8.94 7.21
N ILE A 284 5.42 -10.06 7.01
CA ILE A 284 5.37 -11.18 7.95
C ILE A 284 5.80 -12.45 7.22
N ASN A 285 6.76 -13.19 7.76
CA ASN A 285 7.25 -14.41 7.12
C ASN A 285 6.37 -15.63 7.38
N ASP A 286 5.85 -15.76 8.60
CA ASP A 286 4.97 -16.84 9.06
C ASP A 286 3.95 -16.28 10.04
N LEU A 287 2.67 -16.34 9.64
CA LEU A 287 1.56 -15.86 10.45
C LEU A 287 1.42 -16.62 11.78
N ASN A 288 1.95 -17.83 11.91
CA ASN A 288 1.79 -18.64 13.12
C ASN A 288 2.87 -18.37 14.17
N THR A 289 3.87 -17.55 13.86
CA THR A 289 4.99 -17.26 14.74
C THR A 289 4.75 -15.97 15.53
N VAL A 290 5.05 -16.00 16.83
CA VAL A 290 4.92 -14.81 17.71
C VAL A 290 5.85 -13.68 17.23
N PRO A 291 5.44 -12.40 17.30
CA PRO A 291 6.24 -11.29 16.78
C PRO A 291 7.62 -11.20 17.41
N SER A 292 8.64 -11.21 16.56
CA SER A 292 10.05 -10.98 16.86
C SER A 292 10.74 -10.34 15.66
N ASP A 293 11.99 -9.91 15.83
CA ASP A 293 12.80 -9.31 14.76
C ASP A 293 13.04 -10.28 13.58
N GLU A 294 12.85 -11.59 13.79
CA GLU A 294 12.97 -12.61 12.76
C GLU A 294 11.63 -12.92 12.07
N SER A 295 10.48 -12.56 12.66
CA SER A 295 9.17 -12.94 12.13
C SER A 295 8.47 -11.84 11.33
N TYR A 296 8.79 -10.58 11.61
CA TYR A 296 8.18 -9.45 10.93
C TYR A 296 9.09 -8.23 10.87
N ILE A 297 8.75 -7.31 9.96
CA ILE A 297 9.21 -5.92 10.01
C ILE A 297 8.05 -4.97 9.70
N VAL A 298 8.04 -3.80 10.33
CA VAL A 298 7.22 -2.66 9.88
C VAL A 298 7.98 -1.94 8.77
N VAL A 299 7.36 -1.83 7.59
CA VAL A 299 8.00 -1.28 6.38
C VAL A 299 7.78 0.23 6.27
N GLU A 300 6.53 0.67 6.43
CA GLU A 300 6.14 2.08 6.28
C GLU A 300 4.85 2.40 7.05
N LEU A 301 4.70 3.69 7.37
CA LEU A 301 3.50 4.28 7.95
C LEU A 301 2.92 5.25 6.92
N ASN A 302 1.62 5.15 6.65
CA ASN A 302 0.94 5.96 5.64
C ASN A 302 -0.20 6.74 6.29
N ALA A 303 -0.05 8.05 6.48
CA ALA A 303 -1.13 8.88 7.02
C ALA A 303 -2.31 9.05 6.05
N PRO A 304 -2.11 9.29 4.73
CA PRO A 304 -3.17 9.15 3.73
C PRO A 304 -3.50 7.66 3.55
N ALA A 305 -4.49 7.19 4.31
CA ALA A 305 -4.86 5.80 4.29
C ALA A 305 -5.80 5.52 3.12
N MET A 306 -5.36 4.70 2.17
CA MET A 306 -6.20 4.32 1.04
C MET A 306 -7.32 3.37 1.49
N LEU A 307 -8.56 3.87 1.51
CA LEU A 307 -9.73 3.10 1.97
C LEU A 307 -10.23 2.11 0.92
N SER A 308 -10.04 2.44 -0.35
CA SER A 308 -10.58 1.71 -1.48
C SER A 308 -10.21 0.22 -1.49
N MET A 309 -8.98 -0.13 -1.07
CA MET A 309 -8.54 -1.53 -1.00
C MET A 309 -9.22 -2.36 0.10
N HIS A 310 -9.74 -1.69 1.13
CA HIS A 310 -10.41 -2.33 2.28
C HIS A 310 -11.93 -2.39 2.09
N ASP A 311 -12.51 -1.43 1.38
CA ASP A 311 -13.94 -1.42 1.07
C ASP A 311 -14.27 -2.18 -0.21
N PHE A 312 -13.34 -2.23 -1.18
CA PHE A 312 -13.53 -2.96 -2.43
C PHE A 312 -12.33 -3.86 -2.72
N PRO A 313 -12.07 -4.87 -1.87
CA PRO A 313 -11.02 -5.83 -2.13
C PRO A 313 -11.32 -6.66 -3.38
N TYR A 314 -10.27 -7.21 -4.02
CA TYR A 314 -10.42 -8.15 -5.11
C TYR A 314 -11.14 -9.44 -4.66
N VAL A 315 -10.79 -9.91 -3.46
CA VAL A 315 -11.38 -11.05 -2.77
C VAL A 315 -11.58 -10.71 -1.30
N GLY A 316 -12.70 -11.15 -0.73
CA GLY A 316 -13.04 -10.96 0.68
C GLY A 316 -14.13 -9.92 0.90
N LYS A 317 -14.22 -9.37 2.13
CA LYS A 317 -15.37 -8.58 2.58
C LYS A 317 -15.08 -7.08 2.48
N ASN A 318 -16.08 -6.30 2.05
CA ASN A 318 -16.08 -4.85 2.24
C ASN A 318 -16.14 -4.55 3.76
N ARG A 319 -15.08 -3.95 4.30
CA ARG A 319 -14.96 -3.68 5.74
C ARG A 319 -15.71 -2.44 6.21
N ARG A 320 -16.22 -1.64 5.27
CA ARG A 320 -16.92 -0.38 5.49
C ARG A 320 -16.14 0.51 6.45
N VAL A 321 -14.89 0.80 6.08
CA VAL A 321 -13.96 1.55 6.92
C VAL A 321 -14.24 3.06 6.88
N GLU A 322 -14.94 3.52 5.85
CA GLU A 322 -15.30 4.92 5.62
C GLU A 322 -16.10 5.53 6.78
N LYS A 323 -16.94 4.73 7.44
CA LYS A 323 -17.71 5.19 8.61
C LYS A 323 -16.81 5.52 9.80
N TYR A 324 -15.75 4.72 10.02
CA TYR A 324 -14.83 4.93 11.13
C TYR A 324 -13.89 6.10 10.83
N VAL A 325 -13.47 6.27 9.58
CA VAL A 325 -12.72 7.45 9.13
C VAL A 325 -13.53 8.70 9.37
N LEU A 326 -14.77 8.75 8.89
CA LEU A 326 -15.61 9.93 9.08
C LEU A 326 -15.87 10.21 10.57
N ASP A 327 -16.08 9.19 11.39
CA ASP A 327 -16.18 9.35 12.85
C ASP A 327 -14.92 9.97 13.45
N SER A 328 -13.73 9.49 13.08
CA SER A 328 -12.44 10.01 13.58
C SER A 328 -12.24 11.48 13.18
N ILE A 329 -12.57 11.83 11.93
CA ILE A 329 -12.50 13.22 11.42
C ILE A 329 -13.47 14.13 12.17
N LEU A 330 -14.74 13.73 12.32
CA LEU A 330 -15.75 14.57 12.98
C LEU A 330 -15.52 14.71 14.49
N ASN A 331 -14.75 13.81 15.09
CA ASN A 331 -14.33 13.89 16.49
C ASN A 331 -12.98 14.61 16.69
N SER A 332 -12.33 15.08 15.61
CA SER A 332 -11.07 15.80 15.71
C SER A 332 -11.25 17.19 16.35
N LYS A 333 -10.20 17.65 17.04
CA LYS A 333 -10.21 18.88 17.86
C LYS A 333 -10.43 20.14 17.05
#